data_AF-A0A9C7YSR6-F1
#
_entry.id   AF-A0A9C7YSR6-F1
#
_cell.length_a   1.000
_cell.length_b   1.000
_cell.length_c   1.000
_cell.angle_alpha   90.00
_cell.angle_beta   90.00
_cell.angle_gamma   90.00
#
_symmetry.space_group_name_H-M   'P 1'
#
loop_
_entity.id
_entity.type
_entity.pdbx_description
1 polymer ?
#
loop_
_entity_poly.entity_id
_entity_poly.type
_entity_poly.pdbx_seq_one_letter_code
_entity_poly.pdbx_strand_id
1 'polypeptide(L)'
;MSFVKKLKCVLCGSEYSPNEVTYTCPKCGYDGVLEVIYDYEKIKENFSLKKLKERPLNIWRYMELLPVEEGEFPPLSIGWTPLYEVKRLREKLNLKNLFIKDDGKNPTASLKDRASAIAVKKAMEIGAKAITTASTGNAASSLAGVSASVGLPSFIFVPKTAPKAKIAQLLVFGSTVFSVNGTYDDAFDLCIKASEEFGWYNRNTAFNPYTLEGKKTVSLEIWEQLGGKAPDKDFVSVGDGVIYGGVYKGFY
;
A
#
# COMPACT_ATOMS: atom_id res chain seq x y z
N MET A 1 -10.85 -11.78 -7.31
CA MET A 1 -9.82 -11.79 -6.25
C MET A 1 -9.83 -13.16 -5.59
N SER A 2 -8.97 -14.09 -6.01
CA SER A 2 -9.11 -15.53 -5.74
C SER A 2 -9.16 -15.95 -4.25
N PHE A 3 -8.52 -15.20 -3.34
CA PHE A 3 -8.49 -15.50 -1.90
C PHE A 3 -9.26 -14.50 -1.01
N VAL A 4 -9.87 -13.48 -1.60
CA VAL A 4 -10.67 -12.49 -0.86
C VAL A 4 -12.10 -13.00 -0.74
N LYS A 5 -12.57 -13.14 0.51
CA LYS A 5 -13.93 -13.59 0.82
C LYS A 5 -14.95 -12.45 0.68
N LYS A 6 -14.63 -11.28 1.24
CA LYS A 6 -15.54 -10.11 1.28
C LYS A 6 -14.79 -8.84 1.66
N LEU A 7 -15.44 -7.70 1.44
CA LEU A 7 -15.08 -6.41 2.03
C LEU A 7 -16.02 -6.11 3.19
N LYS A 8 -15.50 -5.62 4.32
CA LYS A 8 -16.31 -5.30 5.51
C LYS A 8 -16.08 -3.86 5.93
N CYS A 9 -17.15 -3.09 6.11
CA CYS A 9 -17.05 -1.73 6.63
C CYS A 9 -16.61 -1.74 8.10
N VAL A 10 -15.58 -0.96 8.43
CA VAL A 10 -15.05 -0.87 9.80
C VAL A 10 -15.97 -0.12 10.76
N LEU A 11 -16.91 0.68 10.24
CA LEU A 11 -17.86 1.46 11.05
C LEU A 11 -19.17 0.70 11.31
N CYS A 12 -19.88 0.31 10.24
CA CYS A 12 -21.22 -0.28 10.35
C CYS A 12 -21.24 -1.81 10.23
N GLY A 13 -20.11 -2.45 9.94
CA GLY A 13 -20.01 -3.90 9.78
C GLY A 13 -20.69 -4.47 8.54
N SER A 14 -21.25 -3.63 7.65
CA SER A 14 -21.84 -4.10 6.38
C SER A 14 -20.79 -4.80 5.52
N GLU A 15 -21.21 -5.87 4.86
CA GLU A 15 -20.35 -6.75 4.07
C GLU A 15 -20.71 -6.65 2.60
N TYR A 16 -19.69 -6.65 1.75
CA TYR A 16 -19.81 -6.50 0.30
C TYR A 16 -18.98 -7.55 -0.40
N SER A 17 -19.46 -8.02 -1.54
CA SER A 17 -18.66 -8.87 -2.41
C SER A 17 -17.47 -8.08 -2.97
N PRO A 18 -16.32 -8.70 -3.27
CA PRO A 18 -15.11 -7.97 -3.69
C PRO A 18 -15.28 -7.08 -4.93
N ASN A 19 -16.26 -7.37 -5.79
CA ASN A 19 -16.55 -6.59 -7.00
C ASN A 19 -17.77 -5.68 -6.87
N GLU A 20 -18.42 -5.64 -5.70
CA GLU A 20 -19.65 -4.87 -5.47
C GLU A 20 -19.36 -3.39 -5.18
N VAL A 21 -18.25 -3.12 -4.49
CA VAL A 21 -17.85 -1.77 -4.08
C VAL A 21 -16.36 -1.57 -4.31
N THR A 22 -15.96 -0.40 -4.81
CA THR A 22 -14.56 -0.11 -5.17
C THR A 22 -13.75 0.50 -4.03
N TYR A 23 -14.31 1.46 -3.29
CA TYR A 23 -13.56 2.28 -2.34
C TYR A 23 -14.15 2.23 -0.92
N THR A 24 -15.29 2.89 -0.72
CA THR A 24 -15.88 3.08 0.61
C THR A 24 -17.29 2.53 0.69
N CYS A 25 -17.75 2.25 1.91
CA CYS A 25 -19.07 1.73 2.21
C CYS A 25 -20.17 2.71 1.71
N PRO A 26 -21.07 2.28 0.82
CA PRO A 26 -22.15 3.13 0.31
C PRO A 26 -23.11 3.65 1.39
N LYS A 27 -23.20 2.95 2.54
CA LYS A 27 -24.06 3.35 3.67
C LYS A 27 -23.40 4.40 4.58
N CYS A 28 -22.08 4.48 4.61
CA CYS A 28 -21.33 5.35 5.53
C CYS A 28 -20.55 6.46 4.82
N GLY A 29 -20.58 6.51 3.48
CA GLY A 29 -19.87 7.52 2.71
C GLY A 29 -18.34 7.39 2.85
N TYR A 30 -17.62 8.51 2.83
CA TYR A 30 -16.15 8.53 2.85
C TYR A 30 -15.53 8.01 4.14
N ASP A 31 -16.21 8.13 5.27
CA ASP A 31 -15.72 7.61 6.56
C ASP A 31 -15.81 6.08 6.63
N GLY A 32 -16.63 5.47 5.77
CA GLY A 32 -16.89 4.04 5.71
C GLY A 32 -15.76 3.22 5.08
N VAL A 33 -14.55 3.27 5.61
CA VAL A 33 -13.41 2.49 5.09
C VAL A 33 -13.73 0.99 5.11
N LEU A 34 -13.41 0.32 4.01
CA LEU A 34 -13.59 -1.12 3.88
C LEU A 34 -12.31 -1.89 4.23
N GLU A 35 -12.47 -2.97 4.98
CA GLU A 35 -11.43 -3.94 5.29
C GLU A 35 -11.56 -5.16 4.35
N VAL A 36 -10.44 -5.64 3.83
CA VAL A 36 -10.38 -6.88 3.03
C VAL A 36 -10.38 -8.10 3.95
N ILE A 37 -11.39 -8.95 3.85
CA ILE A 37 -11.49 -10.20 4.61
C ILE A 37 -11.13 -11.38 3.70
N TYR A 38 -10.17 -12.19 4.12
CA TYR A 38 -9.64 -13.32 3.37
C TYR A 38 -10.33 -14.64 3.72
N ASP A 39 -10.28 -15.59 2.79
CA ASP A 39 -10.59 -17.00 3.05
C ASP A 39 -9.32 -17.72 3.51
N TYR A 40 -9.08 -17.73 4.82
CA TYR A 40 -7.87 -18.31 5.41
C TYR A 40 -7.79 -19.83 5.27
N GLU A 41 -8.92 -20.54 5.20
CA GLU A 41 -8.92 -21.99 4.95
C GLU A 41 -8.39 -22.26 3.54
N LYS A 42 -8.91 -21.53 2.54
CA LYS A 42 -8.40 -21.62 1.16
C LYS A 42 -6.92 -21.21 1.06
N ILE A 43 -6.50 -20.18 1.79
CA ILE A 43 -5.08 -19.78 1.81
C ILE A 43 -4.21 -20.88 2.39
N LYS A 44 -4.62 -21.50 3.51
CA LYS A 44 -3.87 -22.57 4.18
C LYS A 44 -3.63 -23.78 3.26
N GLU A 45 -4.59 -24.09 2.39
CA GLU A 45 -4.45 -25.15 1.38
C GLU A 45 -3.46 -24.81 0.26
N ASN A 46 -3.28 -23.52 -0.05
CA ASN A 46 -2.51 -23.07 -1.21
C ASN A 46 -1.12 -22.53 -0.87
N PHE A 47 -0.93 -22.04 0.35
CA PHE A 47 0.31 -21.45 0.86
C PHE A 47 1.22 -22.50 1.51
N SER A 48 2.51 -22.48 1.18
CA SER A 48 3.50 -23.29 1.90
C SER A 48 4.87 -22.60 1.95
N LEU A 49 5.61 -22.86 3.04
CA LEU A 49 6.98 -22.36 3.21
C LEU A 49 7.92 -22.84 2.10
N LYS A 50 7.65 -24.02 1.52
CA LYS A 50 8.44 -24.55 0.39
C LYS A 50 8.25 -23.69 -0.85
N LYS A 51 6.98 -23.45 -1.25
CA LYS A 51 6.66 -22.56 -2.39
C LYS A 51 7.22 -21.16 -2.15
N LEU A 52 7.11 -20.64 -0.93
CA LEU A 52 7.57 -19.30 -0.59
C LEU A 52 9.08 -19.11 -0.83
N LYS A 53 9.91 -20.13 -0.57
CA LYS A 53 11.37 -20.09 -0.78
C LYS A 53 11.78 -20.03 -2.25
N GLU A 54 10.94 -20.51 -3.15
CA GLU A 54 11.19 -20.54 -4.60
C GLU A 54 10.78 -19.23 -5.29
N ARG A 55 10.08 -18.34 -4.57
CA ARG A 55 9.56 -17.08 -5.12
C ARG A 55 10.59 -15.96 -5.06
N PRO A 56 10.52 -14.99 -5.99
CA PRO A 56 11.34 -13.77 -5.94
C PRO A 56 11.18 -13.00 -4.63
N LEU A 57 12.24 -12.28 -4.25
CA LEU A 57 12.31 -11.50 -3.03
C LEU A 57 11.63 -10.12 -3.20
N ASN A 58 10.30 -10.10 -3.19
CA ASN A 58 9.48 -8.89 -3.26
C ASN A 58 8.11 -9.14 -2.60
N ILE A 59 7.24 -8.13 -2.54
CA ILE A 59 5.91 -8.27 -1.90
C ILE A 59 5.01 -9.34 -2.54
N TRP A 60 5.18 -9.62 -3.84
CA TRP A 60 4.33 -10.54 -4.59
C TRP A 60 4.50 -11.99 -4.16
N ARG A 61 5.58 -12.29 -3.41
CA ARG A 61 5.79 -13.62 -2.85
C ARG A 61 4.71 -14.06 -1.87
N TYR A 62 3.92 -13.13 -1.32
CA TYR A 62 2.80 -13.38 -0.42
C TYR A 62 1.44 -13.32 -1.12
N MET A 63 1.38 -13.68 -2.41
CA MET A 63 0.21 -13.45 -3.27
C MET A 63 -1.12 -13.97 -2.71
N GLU A 64 -1.12 -15.12 -2.03
CA GLU A 64 -2.33 -15.69 -1.41
C GLU A 64 -2.89 -14.78 -0.30
N LEU A 65 -2.03 -13.96 0.30
CA LEU A 65 -2.38 -12.97 1.30
C LEU A 65 -2.56 -11.58 0.67
N LEU A 66 -2.72 -11.43 -0.65
CA LEU A 66 -2.90 -10.13 -1.31
C LEU A 66 -4.20 -10.09 -2.12
N PRO A 67 -4.85 -8.91 -2.26
CA PRO A 67 -6.17 -8.79 -2.87
C PRO A 67 -6.09 -8.64 -4.41
N VAL A 68 -5.16 -9.36 -5.03
CA VAL A 68 -4.82 -9.26 -6.46
C VAL A 68 -4.93 -10.62 -7.13
N GLU A 69 -5.07 -10.62 -8.44
CA GLU A 69 -4.99 -11.82 -9.28
C GLU A 69 -3.57 -12.02 -9.80
N GLU A 70 -3.29 -13.27 -10.18
CA GLU A 70 -2.10 -13.61 -10.96
C GLU A 70 -2.05 -12.84 -12.29
N GLY A 71 -0.86 -12.75 -12.88
CA GLY A 71 -0.63 -12.10 -14.17
C GLY A 71 0.56 -11.14 -14.12
N GLU A 72 0.45 -10.04 -14.85
CA GLU A 72 1.49 -9.02 -14.87
C GLU A 72 1.49 -8.20 -13.57
N PHE A 73 2.68 -7.91 -13.05
CA PHE A 73 2.89 -7.12 -11.84
C PHE A 73 3.83 -5.94 -12.15
N PRO A 74 3.71 -4.81 -11.43
CA PRO A 74 4.74 -3.77 -11.45
C PRO A 74 6.14 -4.37 -11.24
N PRO A 75 7.11 -4.11 -12.15
CA PRO A 75 8.38 -4.84 -12.21
C PRO A 75 9.40 -4.40 -11.15
N LEU A 76 9.12 -3.33 -10.41
CA LEU A 76 10.01 -2.81 -9.39
C LEU A 76 10.18 -3.79 -8.23
N SER A 77 11.41 -3.94 -7.74
CA SER A 77 11.73 -4.72 -6.53
C SER A 77 11.23 -4.00 -5.27
N ILE A 78 9.93 -4.07 -5.03
CA ILE A 78 9.26 -3.49 -3.88
C ILE A 78 9.17 -4.54 -2.77
N GLY A 79 9.48 -4.14 -1.55
CA GLY A 79 9.63 -5.04 -0.41
C GLY A 79 10.98 -5.75 -0.39
N TRP A 80 11.05 -6.81 0.40
CA TRP A 80 12.28 -7.49 0.83
C TRP A 80 13.39 -6.53 1.26
N THR A 81 13.01 -5.50 2.00
CA THR A 81 13.93 -4.46 2.47
C THR A 81 14.82 -4.96 3.59
N PRO A 82 15.97 -4.32 3.85
CA PRO A 82 16.87 -4.76 4.89
C PRO A 82 16.25 -4.77 6.30
N LEU A 83 16.58 -5.80 7.07
CA LEU A 83 16.33 -5.87 8.51
C LEU A 83 17.69 -5.85 9.21
N TYR A 84 18.09 -4.69 9.71
CA TYR A 84 19.42 -4.47 10.29
C TYR A 84 19.45 -4.88 11.75
N GLU A 85 20.40 -5.73 12.13
CA GLU A 85 20.77 -5.92 13.54
C GLU A 85 21.61 -4.72 14.01
N VAL A 86 21.13 -3.99 15.02
CA VAL A 86 21.76 -2.73 15.47
C VAL A 86 22.53 -2.91 16.78
N LYS A 87 23.63 -3.67 16.72
CA LYS A 87 24.43 -4.09 17.89
C LYS A 87 24.77 -2.98 18.89
N ARG A 88 25.29 -1.83 18.41
CA ARG A 88 25.66 -0.70 19.28
C ARG A 88 24.47 -0.12 20.05
N LEU A 89 23.32 0.04 19.38
CA LEU A 89 22.11 0.56 20.02
C LEU A 89 21.49 -0.49 20.95
N ARG A 90 21.50 -1.76 20.53
CA ARG A 90 21.06 -2.91 21.31
C ARG A 90 21.79 -3.00 22.66
N GLU A 91 23.12 -2.86 22.64
CA GLU A 91 23.97 -2.85 23.84
C GLU A 91 23.67 -1.63 24.73
N LYS A 92 23.58 -0.43 24.14
CA LYS A 92 23.25 0.80 24.88
C LYS A 92 21.90 0.73 25.60
N LEU A 93 20.92 0.04 25.02
CA LEU A 93 19.57 -0.13 25.58
C LEU A 93 19.41 -1.39 26.43
N ASN A 94 20.49 -2.19 26.61
CA ASN A 94 20.47 -3.47 27.31
C ASN A 94 19.38 -4.44 26.81
N LEU A 95 19.21 -4.53 25.49
CA LEU A 95 18.24 -5.42 24.84
C LEU A 95 18.92 -6.69 24.31
N LYS A 96 18.21 -7.83 24.36
CA LYS A 96 18.71 -9.11 23.81
C LYS A 96 18.79 -9.09 22.29
N ASN A 97 17.73 -8.59 21.65
CA ASN A 97 17.60 -8.47 20.20
C ASN A 97 17.01 -7.09 19.87
N LEU A 98 17.56 -6.41 18.88
CA LEU A 98 17.02 -5.14 18.38
C LEU A 98 17.33 -5.04 16.88
N PHE A 99 16.28 -4.77 16.11
CA PHE A 99 16.37 -4.67 14.66
C PHE A 99 15.75 -3.37 14.15
N ILE A 100 16.22 -2.92 12.98
CA ILE A 100 15.60 -1.81 12.23
C ILE A 100 15.16 -2.33 10.87
N LYS A 101 13.87 -2.22 10.57
CA LYS A 101 13.30 -2.49 9.26
C LYS A 101 13.39 -1.25 8.38
N ASP A 102 14.26 -1.25 7.37
CA ASP A 102 14.53 -0.06 6.55
C ASP A 102 13.76 -0.06 5.23
N ASP A 103 12.48 0.31 5.32
CA ASP A 103 11.63 0.52 4.14
C ASP A 103 11.98 1.80 3.34
N GLY A 104 12.96 2.59 3.80
CA GLY A 104 13.58 3.66 3.02
C GLY A 104 14.43 3.14 1.86
N LYS A 105 14.67 1.83 1.78
CA LYS A 105 15.34 1.16 0.65
C LYS A 105 14.42 0.68 -0.47
N ASN A 106 13.11 0.91 -0.35
CA ASN A 106 12.21 0.71 -1.48
C ASN A 106 12.55 1.67 -2.65
N PRO A 107 12.13 1.39 -3.89
CA PRO A 107 12.52 2.14 -5.09
C PRO A 107 12.32 3.67 -5.01
N THR A 108 11.24 4.15 -4.39
CA THR A 108 10.97 5.59 -4.21
C THR A 108 11.38 6.09 -2.82
N ALA A 109 12.18 5.31 -2.10
CA ALA A 109 12.67 5.52 -0.75
C ALA A 109 11.57 5.58 0.32
N SER A 110 10.53 4.76 0.19
CA SER A 110 9.39 4.78 1.10
C SER A 110 8.61 3.46 1.17
N LEU A 111 8.12 3.12 2.38
CA LEU A 111 7.14 2.04 2.60
C LEU A 111 5.89 2.18 1.73
N LYS A 112 5.55 3.40 1.31
CA LYS A 112 4.37 3.68 0.47
C LYS A 112 4.41 2.92 -0.85
N ASP A 113 5.57 2.47 -1.32
CA ASP A 113 5.73 1.63 -2.51
C ASP A 113 4.93 0.33 -2.41
N ARG A 114 4.90 -0.28 -1.22
CA ARG A 114 4.10 -1.49 -1.01
C ARG A 114 2.61 -1.26 -1.28
N ALA A 115 2.08 -0.11 -0.85
CA ALA A 115 0.68 0.25 -1.09
C ALA A 115 0.42 0.63 -2.55
N SER A 116 1.31 1.40 -3.16
CA SER A 116 1.17 1.84 -4.55
C SER A 116 1.30 0.67 -5.53
N ALA A 117 2.13 -0.33 -5.23
CA ALA A 117 2.22 -1.57 -5.99
C ALA A 117 0.86 -2.28 -6.09
N ILE A 118 0.16 -2.46 -4.96
CA ILE A 118 -1.19 -3.03 -4.94
C ILE A 118 -2.15 -2.14 -5.72
N ALA A 119 -2.16 -0.82 -5.48
CA ALA A 119 -3.08 0.08 -6.17
C ALA A 119 -2.89 0.09 -7.70
N VAL A 120 -1.64 0.09 -8.17
CA VAL A 120 -1.32 0.03 -9.60
C VAL A 120 -1.72 -1.32 -10.20
N LYS A 121 -1.44 -2.44 -9.50
CA LYS A 121 -1.90 -3.76 -9.94
C LYS A 121 -3.43 -3.84 -10.04
N LYS A 122 -4.15 -3.32 -9.04
CA LYS A 122 -5.62 -3.23 -9.08
C LYS A 122 -6.12 -2.37 -10.24
N ALA A 123 -5.47 -1.24 -10.51
CA ALA A 123 -5.81 -0.39 -11.66
C ALA A 123 -5.63 -1.12 -12.99
N MET A 124 -4.55 -1.90 -13.14
CA MET A 124 -4.29 -2.73 -14.32
C MET A 124 -5.35 -3.83 -14.49
N GLU A 125 -5.73 -4.52 -13.40
CA GLU A 125 -6.75 -5.59 -13.42
C GLU A 125 -8.11 -5.11 -13.92
N ILE A 126 -8.51 -3.88 -13.58
CA ILE A 126 -9.79 -3.30 -13.99
C ILE A 126 -9.69 -2.52 -15.31
N GLY A 127 -8.51 -2.49 -15.94
CA GLY A 127 -8.28 -1.74 -17.18
C GLY A 127 -8.42 -0.22 -17.04
N ALA A 128 -8.09 0.33 -15.87
CA ALA A 128 -8.16 1.77 -15.64
C ALA A 128 -7.19 2.52 -16.56
N LYS A 129 -7.67 3.60 -17.19
CA LYS A 129 -6.87 4.40 -18.13
C LYS A 129 -5.80 5.24 -17.44
N ALA A 130 -5.97 5.51 -16.16
CA ALA A 130 -5.04 6.26 -15.33
C ALA A 130 -5.27 6.00 -13.84
N ILE A 131 -4.35 6.48 -13.02
CA ILE A 131 -4.41 6.40 -11.55
C ILE A 131 -4.13 7.76 -10.92
N THR A 132 -4.74 8.04 -9.77
CA THR A 132 -4.65 9.35 -9.12
C THR A 132 -4.48 9.25 -7.61
N THR A 133 -3.91 10.31 -7.03
CA THR A 133 -3.85 10.54 -5.59
C THR A 133 -3.73 12.03 -5.29
N ALA A 134 -4.20 12.45 -4.11
CA ALA A 134 -3.94 13.76 -3.54
C ALA A 134 -2.89 13.64 -2.44
N SER A 135 -1.67 14.09 -2.70
CA SER A 135 -0.58 14.05 -1.73
C SER A 135 0.60 14.92 -2.15
N THR A 136 1.21 15.61 -1.19
CA THR A 136 2.49 16.33 -1.40
C THR A 136 3.69 15.54 -0.89
N GLY A 137 3.55 14.24 -0.61
CA GLY A 137 4.58 13.47 0.09
C GLY A 137 4.79 12.09 -0.53
N ASN A 138 5.24 11.15 0.30
CA ASN A 138 5.68 9.84 -0.15
C ASN A 138 4.61 9.01 -0.87
N ALA A 139 3.32 9.30 -0.66
CA ALA A 139 2.25 8.62 -1.40
C ALA A 139 2.21 9.04 -2.88
N ALA A 140 2.47 10.32 -3.17
CA ALA A 140 2.54 10.83 -4.53
C ALA A 140 3.80 10.34 -5.25
N SER A 141 4.99 10.44 -4.62
CA SER A 141 6.23 9.97 -5.25
C SER A 141 6.20 8.47 -5.51
N SER A 142 5.67 7.71 -4.56
CA SER A 142 5.45 6.28 -4.70
C SER A 142 4.49 5.94 -5.83
N LEU A 143 3.32 6.59 -5.89
CA LEU A 143 2.38 6.36 -6.98
C LEU A 143 3.03 6.69 -8.33
N ALA A 144 3.64 7.87 -8.46
CA ALA A 144 4.32 8.31 -9.67
C ALA A 144 5.35 7.29 -10.16
N GLY A 145 6.27 6.86 -9.29
CA GLY A 145 7.33 5.93 -9.66
C GLY A 145 6.82 4.53 -10.02
N VAL A 146 5.87 4.00 -9.27
CA VAL A 146 5.30 2.67 -9.56
C VAL A 146 4.45 2.70 -10.83
N SER A 147 3.65 3.74 -11.05
CA SER A 147 2.86 3.90 -12.27
C SER A 147 3.74 4.05 -13.51
N ALA A 148 4.84 4.81 -13.42
CA ALA A 148 5.82 4.97 -14.49
C ALA A 148 6.43 3.63 -14.92
N SER A 149 6.66 2.71 -13.97
CA SER A 149 7.26 1.39 -14.24
C SER A 149 6.40 0.47 -15.11
N VAL A 150 5.10 0.77 -15.25
CA VAL A 150 4.15 0.01 -16.09
C VAL A 150 3.50 0.89 -17.17
N GLY A 151 3.97 2.13 -17.35
CA GLY A 151 3.40 3.06 -18.32
C GLY A 151 1.96 3.50 -18.04
N LEU A 152 1.46 3.35 -16.79
CA LEU A 152 0.12 3.79 -16.42
C LEU A 152 0.13 5.31 -16.17
N PRO A 153 -0.67 6.12 -16.89
CA PRO A 153 -0.73 7.56 -16.63
C PRO A 153 -1.11 7.86 -15.19
N SER A 154 -0.40 8.81 -14.57
CA SER A 154 -0.65 9.22 -13.18
C SER A 154 -0.94 10.72 -13.08
N PHE A 155 -2.03 11.03 -12.37
CA PHE A 155 -2.51 12.39 -12.15
C PHE A 155 -2.47 12.71 -10.67
N ILE A 156 -1.69 13.70 -10.26
CA ILE A 156 -1.43 13.97 -8.84
C ILE A 156 -1.92 15.36 -8.47
N PHE A 157 -2.76 15.43 -7.45
CA PHE A 157 -3.29 16.69 -6.93
C PHE A 157 -2.46 17.13 -5.73
N VAL A 158 -1.99 18.38 -5.77
CA VAL A 158 -1.21 19.00 -4.69
C VAL A 158 -1.75 20.40 -4.40
N PRO A 159 -1.83 20.86 -3.14
CA PRO A 159 -2.05 22.27 -2.84
C PRO A 159 -0.96 23.14 -3.46
N LYS A 160 -1.31 24.38 -3.81
CA LYS A 160 -0.38 25.37 -4.41
C LYS A 160 0.85 25.66 -3.56
N THR A 161 0.77 25.44 -2.26
CA THR A 161 1.86 25.61 -1.29
C THR A 161 2.84 24.44 -1.23
N ALA A 162 2.64 23.39 -2.03
CA ALA A 162 3.49 22.21 -2.03
C ALA A 162 4.95 22.55 -2.40
N PRO A 163 5.95 22.03 -1.65
CA PRO A 163 7.36 22.33 -1.92
C PRO A 163 7.80 21.86 -3.31
N LYS A 164 8.46 22.75 -4.09
CA LYS A 164 8.95 22.45 -5.45
C LYS A 164 9.81 21.20 -5.53
N ALA A 165 10.66 20.96 -4.52
CA ALA A 165 11.52 19.78 -4.47
C ALA A 165 10.72 18.47 -4.47
N LYS A 166 9.55 18.45 -3.82
CA LYS A 166 8.67 17.26 -3.81
C LYS A 166 7.93 17.09 -5.12
N ILE A 167 7.52 18.20 -5.75
CA ILE A 167 6.88 18.19 -7.08
C ILE A 167 7.86 17.70 -8.16
N ALA A 168 9.13 18.11 -8.08
CA ALA A 168 10.15 17.75 -9.07
C ALA A 168 10.26 16.22 -9.26
N GLN A 169 10.24 15.44 -8.18
CA GLN A 169 10.28 13.98 -8.26
C GLN A 169 9.09 13.40 -9.03
N LEU A 170 7.89 13.96 -8.83
CA LEU A 170 6.67 13.52 -9.53
C LEU A 170 6.77 13.77 -11.04
N LEU A 171 7.28 14.94 -11.42
CA LEU A 171 7.47 15.32 -12.81
C LEU A 171 8.56 14.48 -13.49
N VAL A 172 9.64 14.15 -12.77
CA VAL A 172 10.71 13.26 -13.27
C VAL A 172 10.16 11.86 -13.58
N PHE A 173 9.23 11.35 -12.78
CA PHE A 173 8.53 10.09 -13.07
C PHE A 173 7.43 10.20 -14.14
N GLY A 174 7.19 11.39 -14.70
CA GLY A 174 6.24 11.60 -15.78
C GLY A 174 4.79 11.77 -15.34
N SER A 175 4.52 12.00 -14.05
CA SER A 175 3.17 12.33 -13.58
C SER A 175 2.74 13.72 -14.05
N THR A 176 1.45 13.85 -14.37
CA THR A 176 0.83 15.18 -14.52
C THR A 176 0.40 15.68 -13.14
N VAL A 177 0.89 16.86 -12.75
CA VAL A 177 0.65 17.43 -11.42
C VAL A 177 -0.29 18.62 -11.51
N PHE A 178 -1.44 18.53 -10.84
CA PHE A 178 -2.42 19.59 -10.70
C PHE A 178 -2.17 20.37 -9.41
N SER A 179 -1.78 21.64 -9.55
CA SER A 179 -1.61 22.55 -8.43
C SER A 179 -2.93 23.22 -8.09
N VAL A 180 -3.56 22.76 -7.00
CA VAL A 180 -4.88 23.20 -6.54
C VAL A 180 -4.74 24.48 -5.72
N ASN A 181 -5.45 25.52 -6.12
CA ASN A 181 -5.50 26.78 -5.37
C ASN A 181 -6.43 26.66 -4.17
N GLY A 182 -5.98 25.93 -3.15
CA GLY A 182 -6.75 25.62 -1.95
C GLY A 182 -5.92 24.87 -0.91
N THR A 183 -6.63 24.30 0.06
CA THR A 183 -6.10 23.47 1.14
C THR A 183 -5.76 22.05 0.64
N TYR A 184 -5.24 21.22 1.55
CA TYR A 184 -5.06 19.79 1.27
C TYR A 184 -6.41 19.09 1.01
N ASP A 185 -7.43 19.43 1.80
CA ASP A 185 -8.76 18.84 1.68
C ASP A 185 -9.41 19.21 0.34
N ASP A 186 -9.25 20.46 -0.11
CA ASP A 186 -9.70 20.87 -1.45
C ASP A 186 -9.04 20.05 -2.57
N ALA A 187 -7.73 19.75 -2.43
CA ALA A 187 -7.02 18.93 -3.38
C ALA A 187 -7.45 17.45 -3.34
N PHE A 188 -7.80 16.95 -2.16
CA PHE A 188 -8.33 15.62 -1.95
C PHE A 188 -9.72 15.45 -2.56
N ASP A 189 -10.63 16.38 -2.30
CA ASP A 189 -11.98 16.39 -2.85
C ASP A 189 -11.97 16.52 -4.37
N LEU A 190 -11.11 17.38 -4.92
CA LEU A 190 -10.96 17.51 -6.36
C LEU A 190 -10.40 16.23 -6.99
N CYS A 191 -9.47 15.55 -6.32
CA CYS A 191 -8.94 14.26 -6.76
C CYS A 191 -10.03 13.18 -6.81
N ILE A 192 -10.91 13.12 -5.80
CA ILE A 192 -12.05 12.18 -5.81
C ILE A 192 -13.00 12.50 -6.97
N LYS A 193 -13.45 13.76 -7.10
CA LYS A 193 -14.34 14.19 -8.18
C LYS A 193 -13.77 13.89 -9.56
N ALA A 194 -12.48 14.18 -9.77
CA ALA A 194 -11.81 13.86 -11.02
C ALA A 194 -11.71 12.35 -11.27
N SER A 195 -11.48 11.55 -10.21
CA SER A 195 -11.44 10.09 -10.34
C SER A 195 -12.79 9.49 -10.77
N GLU A 196 -13.90 10.05 -10.27
CA GLU A 196 -15.26 9.65 -10.64
C GLU A 196 -15.60 10.08 -12.07
N GLU A 197 -15.36 11.35 -12.41
CA GLU A 197 -15.67 11.93 -13.72
C GLU A 197 -14.89 11.26 -14.86
N PHE A 198 -13.60 11.00 -14.67
CA PHE A 198 -12.73 10.48 -15.72
C PHE A 198 -12.48 8.97 -15.64
N GLY A 199 -13.09 8.28 -14.66
CA GLY A 199 -12.88 6.85 -14.43
C GLY A 199 -11.44 6.48 -14.08
N TRP A 200 -10.72 7.36 -13.38
CA TRP A 200 -9.35 7.08 -12.92
C TRP A 200 -9.39 6.25 -11.64
N TYR A 201 -8.43 5.33 -11.48
CA TYR A 201 -8.32 4.58 -10.23
C TYR A 201 -7.75 5.47 -9.13
N ASN A 202 -8.35 5.47 -7.94
CA ASN A 202 -7.95 6.34 -6.85
C ASN A 202 -7.14 5.58 -5.80
N ARG A 203 -5.92 6.03 -5.52
CA ARG A 203 -4.98 5.39 -4.58
C ARG A 203 -5.05 5.97 -3.16
N ASN A 204 -5.87 6.99 -2.89
CA ASN A 204 -5.84 7.68 -1.60
C ASN A 204 -5.96 6.71 -0.41
N THR A 205 -5.10 6.90 0.58
CA THR A 205 -5.10 6.08 1.81
C THR A 205 -6.28 6.49 2.69
N ALA A 206 -6.84 5.53 3.44
CA ALA A 206 -8.10 5.68 4.16
C ALA A 206 -9.32 5.95 3.24
N PHE A 207 -9.18 5.76 1.93
CA PHE A 207 -10.27 5.77 0.95
C PHE A 207 -10.27 4.47 0.15
N ASN A 208 -9.10 4.10 -0.42
CA ASN A 208 -8.92 2.84 -1.11
C ASN A 208 -8.57 1.71 -0.13
N PRO A 209 -9.39 0.64 -0.05
CA PRO A 209 -9.28 -0.41 0.95
C PRO A 209 -8.03 -1.28 0.74
N TYR A 210 -7.54 -1.37 -0.48
CA TYR A 210 -6.42 -2.24 -0.84
C TYR A 210 -5.05 -1.64 -0.48
N THR A 211 -4.99 -0.35 -0.15
CA THR A 211 -3.72 0.29 0.22
C THR A 211 -3.16 -0.16 1.56
N LEU A 212 -3.99 -0.73 2.45
CA LEU A 212 -3.55 -1.34 3.69
C LEU A 212 -2.88 -2.69 3.42
N GLU A 213 -3.41 -3.46 2.46
CA GLU A 213 -2.94 -4.80 2.12
C GLU A 213 -1.51 -4.82 1.57
N GLY A 214 -1.09 -3.77 0.87
CA GLY A 214 0.32 -3.62 0.49
C GLY A 214 1.21 -3.42 1.72
N LYS A 215 0.80 -2.53 2.63
CA LYS A 215 1.59 -2.18 3.82
C LYS A 215 1.79 -3.37 4.74
N LYS A 216 0.79 -4.26 4.88
CA LYS A 216 0.88 -5.45 5.75
C LYS A 216 2.03 -6.39 5.40
N THR A 217 2.49 -6.37 4.15
CA THR A 217 3.59 -7.22 3.69
C THR A 217 4.90 -6.96 4.44
N VAL A 218 5.07 -5.79 5.07
CA VAL A 218 6.24 -5.50 5.89
C VAL A 218 6.32 -6.45 7.10
N SER A 219 5.19 -6.81 7.71
CA SER A 219 5.15 -7.73 8.86
C SER A 219 5.42 -9.17 8.44
N LEU A 220 4.83 -9.60 7.31
CA LEU A 220 5.09 -10.92 6.73
C LEU A 220 6.59 -11.09 6.44
N GLU A 221 7.21 -10.03 5.95
CA GLU A 221 8.63 -9.98 5.64
C GLU A 221 9.52 -9.94 6.88
N ILE A 222 9.15 -9.19 7.92
CA ILE A 222 9.83 -9.24 9.22
C ILE A 222 9.76 -10.67 9.79
N TRP A 223 8.59 -11.29 9.78
CA TRP A 223 8.40 -12.67 10.23
C TRP A 223 9.28 -13.66 9.47
N GLU A 224 9.34 -13.54 8.13
CA GLU A 224 10.17 -14.41 7.30
C GLU A 224 11.66 -14.20 7.58
N GLN A 225 12.11 -12.95 7.64
CA GLN A 225 13.51 -12.59 7.89
C GLN A 225 14.00 -12.96 9.31
N LEU A 226 13.08 -13.06 10.28
CA LEU A 226 13.35 -13.56 11.63
C LEU A 226 13.23 -15.10 11.74
N GLY A 227 13.18 -15.81 10.62
CA GLY A 227 13.15 -17.27 10.60
C GLY A 227 11.80 -17.85 11.01
N GLY A 228 10.70 -17.17 10.68
CA GLY A 228 9.34 -17.63 10.98
C GLY A 228 8.88 -17.30 12.40
N LYS A 229 9.49 -16.31 13.06
CA LYS A 229 9.12 -15.87 14.41
C LYS A 229 8.73 -14.39 14.38
N ALA A 230 7.54 -14.09 14.90
CA ALA A 230 7.12 -12.71 15.11
C ALA A 230 7.95 -12.07 16.24
N PRO A 231 8.23 -10.75 16.18
CA PRO A 231 8.88 -10.04 17.28
C PRO A 231 7.94 -9.91 18.49
N ASP A 232 8.51 -9.83 19.70
CA ASP A 232 7.72 -9.58 20.93
C ASP A 232 7.10 -8.18 20.94
N LYS A 233 7.77 -7.22 20.30
CA LYS A 233 7.36 -5.82 20.19
C LYS A 233 7.77 -5.28 18.81
N ASP A 234 6.86 -4.55 18.19
CA ASP A 234 7.12 -3.77 16.99
C ASP A 234 6.79 -2.29 17.25
N PHE A 235 7.72 -1.40 16.89
CA PHE A 235 7.59 0.03 17.10
C PHE A 235 7.41 0.71 15.75
N VAL A 236 6.17 1.11 15.47
CA VAL A 236 5.79 1.72 14.20
C VAL A 236 5.54 3.22 14.41
N SER A 237 6.18 4.06 13.61
CA SER A 237 5.86 5.50 13.61
C SER A 237 4.46 5.73 13.04
N VAL A 238 3.64 6.49 13.76
CA VAL A 238 2.25 6.74 13.39
C VAL A 238 2.11 8.16 12.83
N GLY A 239 1.86 8.23 11.52
CA GLY A 239 1.46 9.46 10.83
C GLY A 239 0.06 9.32 10.26
N ASP A 240 -0.09 8.54 9.19
CA ASP A 240 -1.38 8.30 8.51
C ASP A 240 -2.28 7.25 9.20
N GLY A 241 -1.82 6.60 10.27
CA GLY A 241 -2.52 5.50 10.96
C GLY A 241 -2.59 4.17 10.18
N VAL A 242 -2.64 4.22 8.85
CA VAL A 242 -2.83 3.03 8.00
C VAL A 242 -1.58 2.15 7.93
N ILE A 243 -0.37 2.71 8.11
CA ILE A 243 0.83 1.86 8.28
C ILE A 243 0.68 0.98 9.51
N TYR A 244 0.30 1.54 10.65
CA TYR A 244 0.11 0.80 11.88
C TYR A 244 -0.96 -0.30 11.72
N GLY A 245 -2.12 0.03 11.12
CA GLY A 245 -3.16 -0.97 10.83
C GLY A 245 -2.69 -2.07 9.88
N GLY A 246 -1.89 -1.73 8.87
CA GLY A 246 -1.26 -2.69 7.97
C GLY A 246 -0.30 -3.61 8.70
N VAL A 247 0.60 -3.05 9.53
CA VAL A 247 1.56 -3.83 10.32
C VAL A 247 0.84 -4.82 11.23
N TYR A 248 -0.19 -4.35 11.95
CA TYR A 248 -1.01 -5.18 12.81
C TYR A 248 -1.65 -6.34 12.03
N LYS A 249 -2.36 -6.04 10.93
CA LYS A 249 -2.99 -7.05 10.07
C LYS A 249 -2.00 -8.04 9.43
N GLY A 250 -0.74 -7.64 9.29
CA GLY A 250 0.28 -8.54 8.77
C GLY A 250 0.71 -9.60 9.78
N PHE A 251 0.61 -9.33 11.08
CA PHE A 251 0.95 -10.29 12.14
C PHE A 251 -0.25 -11.11 12.66
N TYR A 252 -1.46 -10.56 12.57
CA TYR A 252 -2.72 -11.13 13.08
C TYR A 252 -3.73 -11.39 11.97
#